data_AF-A0A929EAD1-F1
#
_entry.id   AF-A0A929EAD1-F1
#
_cell.length_a   1.000
_cell.length_b   1.000
_cell.length_c   1.000
_cell.angle_alpha   90.00
_cell.angle_beta   90.00
_cell.angle_gamma   90.00
#
_symmetry.space_group_name_H-M   'P 1'
#
loop_
_entity.id
_entity.type
_entity.pdbx_description
1 polymer ?
#
loop_
_entity_poly.entity_id
_entity_poly.type
_entity_poly.pdbx_seq_one_letter_code
_entity_poly.pdbx_strand_id
1 'polypeptide(L)'
;MTPLLTIFVVLFVIFFVAWVIIRMTKGDDTVVEIQNHDHEAATPDDLTKIEGIGPKISATMQSAGVVTFAQMADTSVERLAEILGAAGIRLGNPGTWPEQAKLAAEGQWEALKTLQDDLDGGRRE
;
A
#
# COMPACT_ATOMS: atom_id res chain seq x y z
N MET A 1 -28.01 56.50 -6.67
CA MET A 1 -28.61 55.16 -6.48
C MET A 1 -27.54 54.07 -6.61
N THR A 2 -26.45 54.14 -5.84
CA THR A 2 -25.39 53.10 -5.82
C THR A 2 -24.78 52.78 -4.42
N PRO A 3 -25.36 53.16 -3.25
CA PRO A 3 -24.67 52.90 -1.99
C PRO A 3 -24.63 51.40 -1.63
N LEU A 4 -25.62 50.60 -2.06
CA LEU A 4 -25.68 49.18 -1.68
C LEU A 4 -24.66 48.31 -2.42
N LEU A 5 -24.42 48.57 -3.71
CA LEU A 5 -23.48 47.78 -4.52
C LEU A 5 -22.03 48.03 -4.09
N THR A 6 -21.67 49.28 -3.78
CA THR A 6 -20.32 49.63 -3.30
C THR A 6 -20.02 49.02 -1.93
N ILE A 7 -20.99 49.02 -1.02
CA ILE A 7 -20.82 48.36 0.29
C ILE A 7 -20.61 46.85 0.11
N PHE A 8 -21.38 46.18 -0.76
CA PHE A 8 -21.17 44.75 -1.04
C PHE A 8 -19.80 44.45 -1.66
N VAL A 9 -19.33 45.28 -2.59
CA VAL A 9 -18.01 45.12 -3.21
C VAL A 9 -16.90 45.36 -2.18
N VAL A 10 -17.02 46.38 -1.33
CA VAL A 10 -16.04 46.66 -0.27
C VAL A 10 -16.03 45.56 0.79
N LEU A 11 -17.20 45.07 1.21
CA LEU A 11 -17.31 43.94 2.14
C LEU A 11 -16.78 42.64 1.53
N PHE A 12 -17.03 42.40 0.24
CA PHE A 12 -16.49 41.24 -0.48
C PHE A 12 -14.97 41.32 -0.58
N VAL A 13 -14.40 42.49 -0.90
CA VAL A 13 -12.95 42.68 -0.96
C VAL A 13 -12.32 42.55 0.42
N ILE A 14 -12.92 43.10 1.48
CA ILE A 14 -12.43 42.95 2.85
C ILE A 14 -12.52 41.48 3.30
N PHE A 15 -13.63 40.81 3.03
CA PHE A 15 -13.80 39.38 3.33
C PHE A 15 -12.82 38.53 2.54
N PHE A 16 -12.61 38.84 1.25
CA PHE A 16 -11.67 38.14 0.40
C PHE A 16 -10.23 38.37 0.84
N VAL A 17 -9.84 39.59 1.19
CA VAL A 17 -8.50 39.89 1.72
C VAL A 17 -8.29 39.24 3.09
N ALA A 18 -9.28 39.29 3.99
CA ALA A 18 -9.23 38.57 5.26
C ALA A 18 -9.15 37.05 5.05
N TRP A 19 -9.92 36.51 4.11
CA TRP A 19 -9.90 35.10 3.72
C TRP A 19 -8.56 34.68 3.11
N VAL A 20 -7.96 35.53 2.26
CA VAL A 20 -6.64 35.32 1.66
C VAL A 20 -5.54 35.36 2.73
N ILE A 21 -5.60 36.30 3.68
CA ILE A 21 -4.62 36.40 4.77
C ILE A 21 -4.75 35.19 5.72
N ILE A 22 -5.96 34.76 6.06
CA ILE A 22 -6.19 33.54 6.88
C ILE A 22 -5.74 32.28 6.12
N ARG A 23 -5.93 32.24 4.80
CA ARG A 23 -5.50 31.12 3.94
C ARG A 23 -3.98 31.03 3.82
N MET A 24 -3.25 32.14 3.81
CA MET A 24 -1.79 32.14 3.65
C MET A 24 -1.01 31.74 4.93
N THR A 25 -1.66 31.61 6.08
CA THR A 25 -1.05 31.10 7.33
C THR A 25 -1.32 29.63 7.64
N LYS A 26 -2.22 28.99 6.88
CA LYS A 26 -2.25 27.53 6.81
C LYS A 26 -1.37 27.16 5.64
N GLY A 27 -0.12 26.80 5.94
CA GLY A 27 0.66 25.98 5.05
C GLY A 27 -0.22 24.83 4.56
N ASP A 28 0.04 24.39 3.34
CA ASP A 28 -0.46 23.12 2.87
C ASP A 28 0.20 22.03 3.73
N ASP A 29 -0.32 21.89 4.95
CA ASP A 29 -0.07 20.79 5.86
C ASP A 29 -0.89 19.65 5.27
N THR A 30 -0.56 19.21 4.06
CA THR A 30 -0.83 17.85 3.63
C THR A 30 0.07 16.97 4.50
N VAL A 31 -0.31 16.86 5.78
CA VAL A 31 -0.13 15.64 6.55
C VAL A 31 -0.81 14.58 5.70
N VAL A 32 0.00 13.91 4.87
CA VAL A 32 -0.25 12.52 4.53
C VAL A 32 -0.43 11.87 5.89
N GLU A 33 -1.67 11.59 6.23
CA GLU A 33 -2.03 10.79 7.37
C GLU A 33 -1.41 9.43 7.10
N ILE A 34 -0.15 9.28 7.51
CA ILE A 34 0.49 7.98 7.64
C ILE A 34 -0.44 7.27 8.61
N GLN A 35 -1.24 6.36 8.07
CA GLN A 35 -1.99 5.40 8.85
C GLN A 35 -0.95 4.61 9.63
N ASN A 36 -0.58 5.11 10.80
CA ASN A 36 -0.17 4.25 11.90
C ASN A 36 -1.44 3.50 12.29
N HIS A 37 -1.80 2.52 11.45
CA HIS A 37 -2.50 1.35 11.94
C HIS A 37 -1.63 0.87 13.09
N ASP A 38 -2.16 1.01 14.29
CA ASP A 38 -1.61 0.44 15.50
C ASP A 38 -1.12 -0.97 15.14
N HIS A 39 0.19 -1.15 15.13
CA HIS A 39 0.82 -2.46 14.97
C HIS A 39 0.48 -3.24 16.24
N GLU A 40 -0.78 -3.64 16.39
CA GLU A 40 -1.08 -4.92 17.01
C GLU A 40 -0.19 -5.90 16.25
N ALA A 41 0.78 -6.48 16.95
CA ALA A 41 1.75 -7.37 16.33
C ALA A 41 0.99 -8.52 15.68
N ALA A 42 0.69 -8.35 14.38
CA ALA A 42 -0.08 -9.33 13.63
C ALA A 42 0.74 -10.61 13.65
N THR A 43 0.12 -11.69 14.12
CA THR A 43 0.73 -13.02 14.09
C THR A 43 1.22 -13.27 12.66
N PRO A 44 2.52 -13.55 12.46
CA PRO A 44 3.04 -13.76 11.11
C PRO A 44 2.33 -14.92 10.43
N ASP A 45 1.93 -14.70 9.18
CA ASP A 45 1.34 -15.74 8.34
C ASP A 45 2.42 -16.68 7.81
N ASP A 46 2.00 -17.89 7.48
CA ASP A 46 2.85 -18.84 6.76
C ASP A 46 2.90 -18.51 5.27
N LEU A 47 3.79 -17.58 4.90
CA LEU A 47 4.01 -17.18 3.51
C LEU A 47 4.46 -18.33 2.60
N THR A 48 4.86 -19.48 3.14
CA THR A 48 5.21 -20.66 2.31
C THR A 48 4.00 -21.32 1.66
N LYS A 49 2.78 -20.91 2.02
CA LYS A 49 1.55 -21.27 1.30
C LYS A 49 1.43 -20.65 -0.09
N ILE A 50 2.25 -19.64 -0.39
CA ILE A 50 2.33 -19.00 -1.70
C ILE A 50 3.37 -19.74 -2.54
N GLU A 51 2.97 -20.20 -3.72
CA GLU A 51 3.84 -20.93 -4.61
C GLU A 51 5.01 -20.06 -5.09
N GLY A 52 6.21 -20.65 -5.08
CA GLY A 52 7.47 -19.94 -5.33
C GLY A 52 8.11 -19.34 -4.08
N ILE A 53 7.43 -19.37 -2.92
CA ILE A 53 8.00 -18.91 -1.64
C ILE A 53 8.45 -20.11 -0.79
N GLY A 54 9.75 -20.36 -0.78
CA GLY A 54 10.37 -21.30 0.16
C GLY A 54 10.70 -20.68 1.54
N PRO A 55 11.12 -21.48 2.53
CA PRO A 55 11.41 -20.99 3.90
C PRO A 55 12.40 -19.82 3.95
N LYS A 56 13.41 -19.80 3.07
CA LYS A 56 14.39 -18.71 2.97
C LYS A 56 13.77 -17.41 2.47
N ILE A 57 12.89 -17.48 1.47
CA ILE A 57 12.20 -16.30 0.93
C ILE A 57 11.23 -15.78 1.98
N SER A 58 10.44 -16.65 2.61
CA SER A 58 9.55 -16.28 3.71
C SER A 58 10.29 -15.53 4.83
N ALA A 59 11.41 -16.07 5.32
CA ALA A 59 12.23 -15.41 6.34
C ALA A 59 12.79 -14.05 5.87
N THR A 60 13.14 -13.93 4.59
CA THR A 60 13.63 -12.67 4.00
C THR A 60 12.52 -11.62 3.96
N MET A 61 11.31 -12.00 3.56
CA MET A 61 10.14 -11.12 3.53
C MET A 61 9.77 -10.65 4.93
N GLN A 62 9.75 -11.57 5.90
CA GLN A 62 9.50 -11.23 7.30
C GLN A 62 10.55 -10.26 7.85
N SER A 63 11.83 -10.46 7.52
CA SER A 63 12.90 -9.53 7.90
C SER A 63 12.75 -8.15 7.26
N ALA A 64 12.06 -8.06 6.13
CA ALA A 64 11.74 -6.82 5.43
C ALA A 64 10.40 -6.19 5.86
N GLY A 65 9.70 -6.78 6.84
CA GLY A 65 8.42 -6.29 7.37
C GLY A 65 7.18 -6.80 6.64
N VAL A 66 7.33 -7.69 5.65
CA VAL A 66 6.21 -8.38 4.98
C VAL A 66 5.98 -9.69 5.72
N VAL A 67 5.13 -9.64 6.75
CA VAL A 67 4.88 -10.76 7.67
C VAL A 67 3.48 -11.39 7.51
N THR A 68 2.53 -10.73 6.85
CA THR A 68 1.18 -11.26 6.59
C THR A 68 0.87 -11.42 5.10
N PHE A 69 -0.13 -12.24 4.78
CA PHE A 69 -0.67 -12.35 3.42
C PHE A 69 -1.20 -11.00 2.90
N ALA A 70 -1.87 -10.22 3.76
CA ALA A 70 -2.37 -8.90 3.38
C ALA A 70 -1.22 -7.95 2.99
N GLN A 71 -0.16 -7.91 3.80
CA GLN A 71 1.02 -7.09 3.48
C GLN A 71 1.69 -7.55 2.19
N MET A 72 1.76 -8.85 1.94
CA MET A 72 2.33 -9.36 0.69
C MET A 72 1.45 -9.02 -0.52
N ALA A 73 0.13 -9.05 -0.37
CA ALA A 73 -0.82 -8.65 -1.40
C ALA A 73 -0.71 -7.16 -1.76
N ASP A 74 -0.42 -6.32 -0.76
CA ASP A 74 -0.28 -4.87 -0.93
C ASP A 74 1.14 -4.45 -1.35
N THR A 75 2.13 -5.35 -1.26
CA THR A 75 3.51 -5.06 -1.66
C THR A 75 3.67 -5.23 -3.17
N SER A 76 4.20 -4.20 -3.84
CA SER A 76 4.41 -4.25 -5.29
C SER A 76 5.45 -5.31 -5.69
N VAL A 77 5.31 -5.86 -6.90
CA VAL A 77 6.23 -6.86 -7.47
C VAL A 77 7.66 -6.31 -7.52
N GLU A 78 7.82 -5.03 -7.84
CA GLU A 78 9.12 -4.35 -7.88
C GLU A 78 9.75 -4.34 -6.48
N ARG A 79 8.97 -3.99 -5.46
CA ARG A 79 9.47 -3.96 -4.09
C ARG A 79 9.86 -5.36 -3.59
N LEU A 80 9.07 -6.38 -3.92
CA LEU A 80 9.41 -7.77 -3.62
C LEU A 80 10.71 -8.19 -4.33
N ALA A 81 10.89 -7.80 -5.60
CA ALA A 81 12.11 -8.07 -6.35
C ALA A 81 13.35 -7.35 -5.76
N GLU A 82 13.19 -6.11 -5.29
CA GLU A 82 14.24 -5.38 -4.57
C GLU A 82 14.68 -6.10 -3.30
N ILE A 83 13.72 -6.58 -2.49
CA ILE A 83 13.99 -7.33 -1.26
C ILE A 83 14.78 -8.61 -1.57
N LEU A 84 14.36 -9.36 -2.60
CA LEU A 84 15.09 -10.56 -3.06
C LEU A 84 16.50 -10.22 -3.54
N GLY A 85 16.63 -9.14 -4.32
CA GLY A 85 17.90 -8.65 -4.84
C GLY A 85 18.88 -8.26 -3.73
N ALA A 86 18.41 -7.53 -2.71
CA ALA A 86 19.19 -7.15 -1.54
C ALA A 86 19.65 -8.38 -0.72
N ALA A 87 18.85 -9.44 -0.69
CA ALA A 87 19.17 -10.71 -0.05
C ALA A 87 20.02 -11.67 -0.93
N GLY A 88 20.35 -11.28 -2.17
CA GLY A 88 21.10 -12.11 -3.10
C GLY A 88 20.33 -13.33 -3.62
N ILE A 89 18.99 -13.32 -3.57
CA ILE A 89 18.13 -14.39 -4.04
C ILE A 89 17.75 -14.13 -5.49
N ARG A 90 18.28 -14.95 -6.41
CA ARG A 90 18.02 -14.80 -7.86
C ARG A 90 16.96 -15.73 -8.45
N LEU A 91 16.58 -16.78 -7.71
CA LEU A 91 15.63 -17.80 -8.17
C LEU A 91 14.16 -17.46 -7.86
N GLY A 92 13.89 -16.47 -7.01
CA GLY A 92 12.52 -16.07 -6.67
C GLY A 92 11.90 -15.20 -7.77
N ASN A 93 10.67 -15.51 -8.17
CA ASN A 93 9.89 -14.69 -9.09
C ASN A 93 8.63 -14.16 -8.38
N PRO A 94 8.57 -12.87 -8.02
CA PRO A 94 7.46 -12.31 -7.27
C PRO A 94 6.21 -12.00 -8.09
N GLY A 95 6.20 -12.25 -9.42
CA GLY A 95 5.16 -11.75 -10.32
C GLY A 95 3.73 -12.19 -9.99
N THR A 96 3.56 -13.35 -9.34
CA THR A 96 2.23 -13.86 -8.94
C THR A 96 2.00 -13.83 -7.43
N TRP A 97 3.02 -13.48 -6.63
CA TRP A 97 2.92 -13.57 -5.17
C TRP A 97 1.85 -12.65 -4.58
N PRO A 98 1.72 -11.37 -5.01
CA PRO A 98 0.66 -10.50 -4.48
C PRO A 98 -0.74 -11.05 -4.72
N GLU A 99 -0.99 -11.66 -5.87
CA GLU A 99 -2.29 -12.22 -6.23
C GLU A 99 -2.61 -13.47 -5.41
N GLN A 100 -1.65 -14.39 -5.29
CA GLN A 100 -1.78 -15.57 -4.42
C GLN A 100 -1.99 -15.14 -2.96
N ALA A 101 -1.22 -14.15 -2.50
CA ALA A 101 -1.33 -13.62 -1.14
C ALA A 101 -2.70 -12.99 -0.88
N LYS A 102 -3.28 -12.30 -1.87
CA LYS A 102 -4.64 -11.75 -1.74
C LYS A 102 -5.67 -12.84 -1.49
N LEU A 103 -5.63 -13.92 -2.26
CA LEU A 103 -6.54 -15.06 -2.07
C LEU A 103 -6.35 -15.71 -0.68
N ALA A 104 -5.10 -15.84 -0.23
CA ALA A 104 -4.77 -16.35 1.11
C ALA A 104 -5.28 -15.42 2.23
N ALA A 105 -5.11 -14.11 2.09
CA ALA A 105 -5.58 -13.09 3.04
C ALA A 105 -7.12 -13.09 3.16
N GLU A 106 -7.81 -13.36 2.05
CA GLU A 106 -9.28 -13.48 2.00
C GLU A 106 -9.78 -14.87 2.42
N GLY A 107 -8.87 -15.81 2.74
CA GLY A 107 -9.20 -17.19 3.13
C GLY A 107 -9.76 -18.05 1.97
N GLN A 108 -9.56 -17.63 0.72
CA GLN A 108 -10.07 -18.30 -0.47
C GLN A 108 -9.12 -19.43 -0.91
N TRP A 109 -8.93 -20.42 -0.04
CA TRP A 109 -7.95 -21.49 -0.24
C TRP A 109 -8.21 -22.34 -1.50
N GLU A 110 -9.48 -22.59 -1.85
CA GLU A 110 -9.84 -23.32 -3.07
C GLU A 110 -9.51 -22.54 -4.35
N ALA A 111 -9.76 -21.22 -4.33
CA ALA A 111 -9.42 -20.34 -5.45
C ALA A 111 -7.89 -20.20 -5.58
N LEU A 112 -7.19 -20.10 -4.45
CA LEU A 112 -5.72 -20.11 -4.42
C LEU A 112 -5.19 -21.42 -5.02
N LYS A 113 -5.79 -22.56 -4.66
CA LYS A 113 -5.37 -23.85 -5.20
C LYS A 113 -5.58 -23.95 -6.70
N THR A 114 -6.74 -23.49 -7.19
CA THR A 114 -7.03 -23.44 -8.63
C THR A 114 -6.03 -22.55 -9.36
N LEU A 115 -5.73 -21.36 -8.81
CA LEU A 115 -4.72 -20.47 -9.37
C LEU A 115 -3.35 -21.16 -9.43
N GLN A 116 -2.94 -21.84 -8.35
CA GLN A 116 -1.65 -22.55 -8.29
C GLN A 116 -1.57 -23.72 -9.28
N ASP A 117 -2.67 -24.43 -9.52
CA ASP A 117 -2.70 -25.51 -10.51
C ASP A 117 -2.46 -25.01 -11.95
N ASP A 118 -2.72 -23.73 -12.22
CA ASP A 118 -2.45 -23.06 -13.50
C ASP A 118 -1.04 -22.44 -13.58
N LEU A 119 -0.23 -22.52 -12.51
CA LEU A 119 1.13 -21.94 -12.45
C LEU A 119 2.22 -23.02 -12.56
N ASP A 120 3.38 -22.64 -13.11
CA ASP A 120 4.61 -23.44 -13.05
C ASP A 120 5.64 -22.81 -12.09
N GLY A 121 5.66 -23.29 -10.85
CA GLY A 121 6.56 -22.79 -9.82
C GLY A 121 6.28 -21.33 -9.45
N GLY A 122 5.00 -20.93 -9.48
CA GLY A 122 4.55 -19.57 -9.23
C GLY A 122 4.68 -18.63 -10.44
N ARG A 123 4.82 -19.15 -11.66
CA ARG A 123 4.97 -18.36 -12.89
C ARG A 123 3.83 -18.64 -13.85
N ARG A 124 3.39 -17.60 -14.56
CA ARG A 124 2.55 -17.74 -15.76
C ARG A 124 3.48 -18.08 -16.91
N GLU A 125 3.28 -19.22 -17.55
CA GLU A 125 4.02 -19.62 -18.77
C GLU A 125 3.70 -18.72 -19.96
#